data_AF-A0A7X8X215-F1
#
_entry.id   AF-A0A7X8X215-F1
#
_cell.length_a   1.000
_cell.length_b   1.000
_cell.length_c   1.000
_cell.angle_alpha   90.00
_cell.angle_beta   90.00
_cell.angle_gamma   90.00
#
_symmetry.space_group_name_H-M   'P 1'
#
loop_
_entity.id
_entity.type
_entity.pdbx_description
1 polymer ?
#
loop_
_entity_poly.entity_id
_entity_poly.type
_entity_poly.pdbx_seq_one_letter_code
_entity_poly.pdbx_strand_id
1 'polypeptide(L)'
;IAIAINLEGLAGGAAVVGCCVQMLGFAVMSRKDNKIGTIIGVAIGTSMLQFKNVIKKPIIWLPTIIVSAVLGPISTLLFKMETNAIGAGMGTSGLVGQIGTFAVMGYNMKAFLIVLVLQIILPIVLVYTLDLIFRKKGLIVTGDLTI
;
A
#
# COMPACT_ATOMS: atom_id res chain seq x y z
N ILE A 1 16.60 -2.54 0.20
CA ILE A 1 16.42 -3.96 -0.18
C ILE A 1 16.15 -4.07 -1.68
N ALA A 2 15.08 -3.47 -2.21
CA ALA A 2 14.75 -3.53 -3.65
C ALA A 2 15.92 -3.13 -4.57
N ILE A 3 16.64 -2.05 -4.25
CA ILE A 3 17.84 -1.62 -4.98
C ILE A 3 18.98 -2.65 -4.89
N ALA A 4 19.20 -3.22 -3.71
CA ALA A 4 20.29 -4.17 -3.48
C ALA A 4 20.09 -5.51 -4.22
N ILE A 5 18.84 -5.89 -4.47
CA ILE A 5 18.48 -7.11 -5.21
C ILE A 5 18.06 -6.84 -6.66
N ASN A 6 18.22 -5.61 -7.15
CA ASN A 6 17.78 -5.15 -8.48
C ASN A 6 16.34 -5.59 -8.82
N LEU A 7 15.40 -5.29 -7.93
CA LEU A 7 14.00 -5.67 -8.09
C LEU A 7 13.32 -4.76 -9.12
N GLU A 8 13.38 -5.15 -10.39
CA GLU A 8 12.87 -4.39 -11.53
C GLU A 8 11.82 -5.15 -12.34
N GLY A 9 11.22 -4.47 -13.32
CA GLY A 9 10.21 -5.04 -14.20
C GLY A 9 8.96 -5.48 -13.43
N LEU A 10 8.41 -6.63 -13.80
CA LEU A 10 7.18 -7.17 -13.21
C LEU A 10 7.30 -7.45 -11.71
N ALA A 11 8.45 -7.97 -11.27
CA ALA A 11 8.69 -8.24 -9.85
C ALA A 11 8.70 -6.96 -9.02
N GLY A 12 9.29 -5.89 -9.56
CA GLY A 12 9.20 -4.56 -8.98
C GLY A 12 7.76 -4.05 -8.93
N GLY A 13 6.99 -4.27 -10.00
CA GLY A 13 5.58 -3.87 -10.11
C GLY A 13 4.68 -4.52 -9.06
N ALA A 14 4.87 -5.81 -8.77
CA ALA A 14 4.22 -6.46 -7.64
C ALA A 14 4.63 -5.81 -6.30
N ALA A 15 5.92 -5.56 -6.11
CA ALA A 15 6.45 -5.03 -4.86
C ALA A 15 5.93 -3.62 -4.56
N VAL A 16 5.93 -2.71 -5.55
CA VAL A 16 5.41 -1.34 -5.36
C VAL A 16 3.93 -1.35 -5.00
N VAL A 17 3.12 -2.20 -5.64
CA VAL A 17 1.69 -2.33 -5.31
C VAL A 17 1.51 -2.85 -3.89
N GLY A 18 2.26 -3.88 -3.48
CA GLY A 18 2.22 -4.39 -2.11
C GLY A 18 2.61 -3.34 -1.07
N CYS A 19 3.64 -2.53 -1.35
CA CYS A 19 4.04 -1.41 -0.49
C CYS A 19 2.95 -0.32 -0.43
N CYS A 20 2.30 0.00 -1.56
CA CYS A 20 1.18 0.95 -1.59
C CYS A 20 -0.01 0.46 -0.75
N VAL A 21 -0.32 -0.84 -0.82
CA VAL A 21 -1.35 -1.48 0.03
C VAL A 21 -1.06 -1.29 1.50
N GLN A 22 0.20 -1.45 1.90
CA GLN A 22 0.57 -1.29 3.30
C GLN A 22 0.35 0.15 3.78
N MET A 23 0.84 1.13 3.02
CA MET A 23 0.78 2.54 3.41
C MET A 23 -0.66 3.08 3.40
N LEU A 24 -1.36 2.92 2.27
CA LEU A 24 -2.73 3.38 2.13
C LEU A 24 -3.69 2.58 3.01
N GLY A 25 -3.46 1.28 3.15
CA GLY A 25 -4.26 0.43 4.02
C GLY A 25 -4.20 0.90 5.46
N PHE A 26 -3.01 1.16 6.00
CA PHE A 26 -2.86 1.70 7.34
C PHE A 26 -3.43 3.11 7.49
N ALA A 27 -3.29 3.97 6.48
CA ALA A 27 -3.91 5.29 6.48
C ALA A 27 -5.45 5.19 6.56
N VAL A 28 -6.06 4.27 5.80
CA VAL A 28 -7.51 4.05 5.79
C VAL A 28 -7.99 3.45 7.11
N MET A 29 -7.26 2.48 7.66
CA MET A 29 -7.62 1.85 8.94
C MET A 29 -7.51 2.85 10.09
N SER A 30 -6.49 3.71 10.07
CA SER A 30 -6.22 4.71 11.11
C SER A 30 -7.10 5.95 11.06
N ARG A 31 -8.02 6.02 10.09
CA ARG A 31 -8.90 7.20 9.84
C ARG A 31 -9.77 7.63 11.01
N LYS A 32 -10.10 6.69 11.91
CA LYS A 32 -10.97 6.94 13.08
C LYS A 32 -10.17 7.33 14.33
N ASP A 33 -8.89 6.99 14.35
CA ASP A 33 -8.07 7.01 15.55
C ASP A 33 -7.06 8.18 15.52
N ASN A 34 -6.89 8.86 14.38
CA ASN A 34 -5.89 9.91 14.19
C ASN A 34 -6.40 11.14 13.46
N LYS A 35 -5.66 12.25 13.60
CA LYS A 35 -5.87 13.48 12.83
C LYS A 35 -5.54 13.27 11.35
N ILE A 36 -6.18 14.04 10.48
CA ILE A 36 -5.97 14.03 9.02
C ILE A 36 -4.49 14.17 8.64
N GLY A 37 -3.74 15.04 9.33
CA GLY A 37 -2.30 15.20 9.08
C GLY A 37 -1.49 13.92 9.29
N THR A 38 -1.79 13.17 10.34
CA THR A 38 -1.14 11.88 10.62
C THR A 38 -1.52 10.83 9.58
N ILE A 39 -2.79 10.79 9.17
CA ILE A 39 -3.29 9.86 8.14
C ILE A 39 -2.56 10.10 6.81
N ILE A 40 -2.41 11.37 6.40
CA ILE A 40 -1.65 11.75 5.21
C ILE A 40 -0.16 11.41 5.38
N GLY A 41 0.40 11.61 6.58
CA GLY A 41 1.77 11.21 6.91
C GLY A 41 2.02 9.71 6.80
N VAL A 42 1.03 8.87 7.15
CA VAL A 42 1.12 7.41 6.94
C VAL A 42 0.97 7.06 5.46
N ALA A 43 0.05 7.71 4.76
CA ALA A 43 -0.22 7.46 3.34
C ALA A 43 0.94 7.86 2.42
N ILE A 44 1.56 9.02 2.64
CA ILE A 44 2.56 9.60 1.75
C ILE A 44 3.96 9.59 2.37
N GLY A 45 4.07 9.53 3.70
CA GLY A 45 5.35 9.51 4.39
C GLY A 45 5.87 8.09 4.60
N THR A 46 5.29 7.37 5.56
CA THR A 46 5.75 6.00 5.89
C THR A 46 4.73 5.20 6.70
N SER A 47 4.57 3.92 6.36
CA SER A 47 3.81 2.96 7.15
C SER A 47 4.50 2.57 8.46
N MET A 48 5.79 2.89 8.63
CA MET A 48 6.53 2.58 9.85
C MET A 48 5.95 3.27 11.10
N LEU A 49 5.19 4.36 10.93
CA LEU A 49 4.48 5.03 12.03
C LEU A 49 3.49 4.09 12.74
N GLN A 50 2.88 3.16 12.02
CA GLN A 50 1.94 2.18 12.58
C GLN A 50 2.63 0.90 13.08
N PHE A 51 3.95 0.76 12.90
CA PHE A 51 4.67 -0.46 13.26
C PHE A 51 4.62 -0.76 14.76
N LYS A 52 4.66 0.27 15.61
CA LYS A 52 4.49 0.11 17.07
C LYS A 52 3.14 -0.50 17.43
N ASN A 53 2.08 -0.15 16.70
CA ASN A 53 0.73 -0.67 16.91
C ASN A 53 0.59 -2.10 16.38
N VAL A 54 1.22 -2.41 15.25
CA VAL A 54 1.30 -3.77 14.70
C VAL A 54 2.00 -4.72 15.67
N ILE A 55 3.10 -4.31 16.32
CA ILE A 55 3.78 -5.14 17.33
C ILE A 55 2.86 -5.41 18.53
N LYS A 56 2.15 -4.38 19.00
CA LYS A 56 1.21 -4.53 20.13
C LYS A 56 0.03 -5.44 19.78
N LYS A 57 -0.47 -5.36 18.54
CA LYS A 57 -1.62 -6.13 18.06
C LYS A 57 -1.43 -6.54 16.59
N PRO A 58 -0.79 -7.70 16.34
CA PRO A 58 -0.48 -8.17 14.98
C PRO A 58 -1.70 -8.35 14.08
N ILE A 59 -2.88 -8.55 14.67
CA ILE A 59 -4.16 -8.68 13.98
C ILE A 59 -4.47 -7.46 13.09
N ILE A 60 -3.99 -6.27 13.45
CA ILE A 60 -4.18 -5.03 12.66
C ILE A 60 -3.47 -5.13 11.30
N TRP A 61 -2.43 -5.96 11.20
CA TRP A 61 -1.65 -6.11 9.97
C TRP A 61 -2.27 -7.10 8.98
N LEU A 62 -3.17 -7.97 9.46
CA LEU A 62 -3.77 -9.02 8.65
C LEU A 62 -4.54 -8.48 7.42
N PRO A 63 -5.39 -7.44 7.55
CA PRO A 63 -6.12 -6.89 6.42
C PRO A 63 -5.22 -6.43 5.28
N THR A 64 -4.12 -5.72 5.59
CA THR A 64 -3.22 -5.20 4.56
C THR A 64 -2.39 -6.31 3.92
N ILE A 65 -2.00 -7.35 4.67
CA ILE A 65 -1.34 -8.54 4.13
C ILE A 65 -2.25 -9.27 3.14
N ILE A 66 -3.51 -9.52 3.51
CA ILE A 66 -4.47 -10.23 2.65
C ILE A 66 -4.64 -9.48 1.33
N VAL A 67 -4.83 -8.15 1.39
CA VAL A 67 -4.98 -7.34 0.19
C VAL A 67 -3.71 -7.31 -0.65
N SER A 68 -2.53 -7.23 -0.02
CA SER A 68 -1.25 -7.23 -0.71
C SER A 68 -0.98 -8.57 -1.42
N ALA A 69 -1.29 -9.68 -0.76
CA ALA A 69 -1.16 -11.03 -1.32
C ALA A 69 -2.07 -11.26 -2.53
N VAL A 70 -3.22 -10.58 -2.60
CA VAL A 70 -4.15 -10.66 -3.74
C VAL A 70 -3.75 -9.68 -4.84
N LEU A 71 -3.42 -8.43 -4.50
CA LEU A 71 -3.09 -7.40 -5.49
C LEU A 71 -1.73 -7.59 -6.16
N GLY A 72 -0.75 -8.23 -5.50
CA GLY A 72 0.57 -8.50 -6.09
C GLY A 72 0.51 -9.39 -7.34
N PRO A 73 -0.14 -10.55 -7.30
CA PRO A 73 -0.35 -11.39 -8.48
C PRO A 73 -1.24 -10.70 -9.53
N ILE A 74 -2.26 -9.95 -9.10
CA ILE A 74 -3.16 -9.23 -10.03
C ILE A 74 -2.40 -8.16 -10.80
N SER A 75 -1.52 -7.39 -10.16
CA SER A 75 -0.76 -6.33 -10.82
C SER A 75 0.22 -6.88 -11.86
N THR A 76 0.79 -8.06 -11.61
CA THR A 76 1.77 -8.69 -12.50
C THR A 76 1.14 -9.51 -13.61
N LEU A 77 0.11 -10.31 -13.33
CA LEU A 77 -0.48 -11.22 -14.30
C LEU A 77 -1.48 -10.53 -15.23
N LEU A 78 -2.32 -9.63 -14.71
CA LEU A 78 -3.38 -8.97 -15.50
C LEU A 78 -2.91 -7.67 -16.14
N PHE A 79 -2.18 -6.85 -15.39
CA PHE A 79 -1.81 -5.49 -15.84
C PHE A 79 -0.36 -5.37 -16.29
N LYS A 80 0.46 -6.41 -16.09
CA LYS A 80 1.89 -6.44 -16.41
C LYS A 80 2.60 -5.16 -15.96
N MET A 81 2.31 -4.75 -14.72
CA MET A 81 2.83 -3.51 -14.17
C MET A 81 4.33 -3.64 -13.92
N GLU A 82 5.10 -2.64 -14.34
CA GLU A 82 6.55 -2.62 -14.18
C GLU A 82 7.00 -1.34 -13.47
N THR A 83 8.08 -1.45 -12.71
CA THR A 83 8.72 -0.31 -12.05
C THR A 83 10.22 -0.56 -11.94
N ASN A 84 10.96 0.51 -11.66
CA ASN A 84 12.39 0.46 -11.36
C ASN A 84 12.66 0.03 -9.91
N ALA A 85 13.91 -0.33 -9.61
CA ALA A 85 14.31 -0.81 -8.29
C ALA A 85 14.14 0.23 -7.18
N ILE A 86 14.15 1.53 -7.53
CA ILE A 86 13.91 2.64 -6.60
C ILE A 86 12.44 2.66 -6.18
N GLY A 87 11.51 2.58 -7.13
CA GLY A 87 10.07 2.64 -6.87
C GLY A 87 9.53 1.37 -6.21
N ALA A 88 10.10 0.20 -6.54
CA ALA A 88 9.68 -1.11 -6.05
C ALA A 88 9.58 -1.20 -4.51
N GLY A 89 10.45 -0.51 -3.78
CA GLY A 89 10.48 -0.53 -2.31
C GLY A 89 9.83 0.66 -1.62
N MET A 90 9.39 1.68 -2.36
CA MET A 90 8.96 2.96 -1.79
C MET A 90 7.44 3.08 -1.64
N GLY A 91 6.66 2.33 -2.43
CA GLY A 91 5.20 2.44 -2.42
C GLY A 91 4.72 3.86 -2.73
N THR A 92 3.81 4.39 -1.90
CA THR A 92 3.33 5.78 -2.00
C THR A 92 4.26 6.81 -1.33
N SER A 93 5.40 6.38 -0.77
CA SER A 93 6.33 7.27 -0.05
C SER A 93 6.87 8.36 -0.97
N GLY A 94 6.52 9.62 -0.69
CA GLY A 94 6.87 10.77 -1.52
C GLY A 94 6.45 10.63 -3.00
N LEU A 95 5.46 9.79 -3.29
CA LEU A 95 5.06 9.39 -4.65
C LEU A 95 6.18 8.71 -5.47
N VAL A 96 7.27 8.27 -4.83
CA VAL A 96 8.43 7.71 -5.51
C VAL A 96 8.10 6.41 -6.24
N GLY A 97 7.22 5.55 -5.69
CA GLY A 97 6.76 4.35 -6.40
C GLY A 97 5.92 4.65 -7.64
N GLN A 98 5.09 5.71 -7.59
CA GLN A 98 4.29 6.14 -8.72
C GLN A 98 5.19 6.68 -9.84
N ILE A 99 6.13 7.57 -9.47
CA ILE A 99 7.11 8.16 -10.39
C ILE A 99 8.00 7.06 -10.99
N GLY A 100 8.45 6.10 -10.18
CA GLY A 100 9.24 4.96 -10.64
C GLY A 100 8.48 4.06 -11.63
N THR A 101 7.18 3.90 -11.45
CA THR A 101 6.33 3.18 -12.41
C THR A 101 6.19 3.97 -13.72
N PHE A 102 5.92 5.28 -13.64
CA PHE A 102 5.80 6.12 -14.85
C PHE A 102 7.11 6.22 -15.64
N ALA A 103 8.26 6.19 -14.97
CA ALA A 103 9.55 6.19 -15.61
C ALA A 103 9.77 4.92 -16.47
N VAL A 104 9.21 3.77 -16.08
CA VAL A 104 9.36 2.49 -16.80
C VAL A 104 8.25 2.28 -17.82
N MET A 105 6.98 2.47 -17.44
CA MET A 105 5.83 2.24 -18.32
C MET A 105 5.52 3.43 -19.26
N GLY A 106 6.20 4.56 -19.06
CA GLY A 106 6.01 5.80 -19.80
C GLY A 106 4.86 6.67 -19.28
N TYR A 107 4.91 7.96 -19.63
CA TYR A 107 3.90 8.97 -19.26
C TYR A 107 2.67 8.93 -20.18
N ASN A 108 2.01 7.77 -20.23
CA ASN A 108 0.82 7.55 -21.04
C ASN A 108 -0.46 7.53 -20.20
N MET A 109 -1.59 7.90 -20.78
CA MET A 109 -2.90 7.83 -20.11
C MET A 109 -3.20 6.43 -19.57
N LYS A 110 -2.76 5.37 -20.25
CA LYS A 110 -2.89 3.98 -19.77
C LYS A 110 -2.11 3.74 -18.48
N ALA A 111 -0.85 4.18 -18.40
CA ALA A 111 -0.03 4.01 -17.21
C ALA A 111 -0.62 4.79 -16.02
N PHE A 112 -1.09 6.02 -16.26
CA PHE A 112 -1.76 6.84 -15.25
C PHE A 112 -2.99 6.14 -14.66
N LEU A 113 -3.83 5.56 -15.52
CA LEU A 113 -5.04 4.85 -15.12
C LEU A 113 -4.71 3.58 -14.31
N ILE A 114 -3.72 2.80 -14.75
CA ILE A 114 -3.26 1.60 -14.04
C ILE A 114 -2.72 1.94 -12.66
N VAL A 115 -1.85 2.96 -12.57
CA VAL A 115 -1.26 3.43 -11.30
C VAL A 115 -2.35 3.90 -10.34
N LEU A 116 -3.25 4.77 -10.80
CA LEU A 116 -4.33 5.29 -9.98
C LEU A 116 -5.28 4.18 -9.48
N VAL A 117 -5.60 3.19 -10.32
CA VAL A 117 -6.48 2.09 -9.95
C VAL A 117 -5.79 1.08 -9.04
N LEU A 118 -4.60 0.58 -9.38
CA LEU A 118 -3.90 -0.48 -8.64
C LEU A 118 -3.12 -0.01 -7.42
N GLN A 119 -2.50 1.17 -7.49
CA GLN A 119 -1.66 1.68 -6.39
C GLN A 119 -2.43 2.56 -5.42
N ILE A 120 -3.62 3.08 -5.78
CA ILE A 120 -4.41 3.97 -4.91
C ILE A 120 -5.81 3.41 -4.63
N ILE A 121 -6.67 3.30 -5.64
CA ILE A 121 -8.10 3.00 -5.43
C ILE A 121 -8.33 1.59 -4.87
N LEU A 122 -7.79 0.56 -5.53
CA LEU A 122 -7.97 -0.84 -5.11
C LEU A 122 -7.46 -1.10 -3.69
N PRO A 123 -6.22 -0.66 -3.33
CA PRO A 123 -5.73 -0.75 -1.97
C PRO A 123 -6.68 -0.17 -0.94
N ILE A 124 -7.18 1.05 -1.18
CA ILE A 124 -8.07 1.77 -0.26
C ILE A 124 -9.39 1.01 -0.09
N VAL A 125 -10.03 0.62 -1.20
CA VAL A 125 -11.36 -0.02 -1.17
C VAL A 125 -11.29 -1.41 -0.56
N LEU A 126 -10.29 -2.21 -0.92
CA LEU A 126 -10.16 -3.58 -0.42
C LEU A 126 -9.79 -3.60 1.07
N VAL A 127 -8.83 -2.78 1.50
CA VAL A 127 -8.47 -2.71 2.92
C VAL A 127 -9.62 -2.14 3.73
N TYR A 128 -10.33 -1.13 3.22
CA TYR A 128 -11.53 -0.59 3.89
C TYR A 128 -12.60 -1.66 4.13
N THR A 129 -12.84 -2.51 3.12
CA THR A 129 -13.83 -3.58 3.22
C THR A 129 -13.43 -4.62 4.27
N LEU A 130 -12.14 -5.00 4.29
CA LEU A 130 -11.63 -5.92 5.33
C LEU A 130 -11.63 -5.28 6.72
N ASP A 131 -11.25 -4.00 6.85
CA ASP A 131 -11.32 -3.25 8.11
C ASP A 131 -12.72 -3.30 8.71
N LEU A 132 -13.77 -3.08 7.90
CA LEU A 132 -15.15 -3.19 8.37
C LEU A 132 -15.51 -4.58 8.86
N ILE A 133 -15.06 -5.64 8.18
CA ILE A 133 -15.30 -7.03 8.57
C ILE A 133 -14.58 -7.34 9.89
N PHE A 134 -13.32 -6.92 10.02
CA PHE A 134 -12.52 -7.15 11.22
C PHE A 134 -13.04 -6.38 12.43
N ARG A 135 -13.50 -5.14 12.23
CA ARG A 135 -14.18 -4.35 13.26
C ARG A 135 -15.51 -4.98 13.68
N LYS A 136 -16.31 -5.50 12.74
CA LYS A 136 -17.55 -6.24 13.05
C LYS A 136 -17.28 -7.51 13.87
N LYS A 137 -16.14 -8.18 13.65
CA LYS A 137 -15.70 -9.35 14.42
C LYS A 137 -15.05 -8.99 15.76
N GLY A 138 -14.95 -7.71 16.12
CA GLY A 138 -14.29 -7.26 17.36
C GLY A 138 -12.77 -7.43 17.37
N LEU A 139 -12.18 -7.80 16.23
CA LEU A 139 -10.74 -8.04 16.10
C LEU A 139 -9.94 -6.74 16.08
N ILE A 140 -10.53 -5.66 15.57
CA ILE A 140 -9.96 -4.30 15.54
C ILE A 140 -10.93 -3.37 16.27
N VAL A 141 -10.43 -2.66 17.26
CA VAL A 141 -11.19 -1.73 18.09
C VAL A 141 -10.69 -0.31 17.84
N THR A 142 -11.55 0.69 18.01
CA THR A 142 -11.13 2.10 18.02
C THR A 142 -10.08 2.33 19.12
N GLY A 143 -9.00 3.02 18.78
CA GLY A 143 -7.83 3.24 19.63
C GLY A 143 -6.62 2.38 19.29
N ASP A 144 -6.81 1.24 18.61
CA ASP A 144 -5.73 0.31 18.27
C ASP A 144 -4.67 0.90 17.31
N LEU A 145 -5.06 1.87 16.49
CA LEU A 145 -4.23 2.49 15.46
C LEU A 145 -3.81 3.93 15.80
N THR A 146 -3.98 4.36 17.05
CA THR A 146 -3.61 5.70 17.50
C THR A 146 -2.09 5.87 17.45
N ILE A 147 -1.62 6.97 16.84
CA ILE A 147 -0.19 7.35 16.73
C ILE A 147 0.08 8.54 17.67
#